data_AF-A0A6B2G2V5-F1
#
_entry.id   AF-A0A6B2G2V5-F1
#
_cell.length_a   1.000
_cell.length_b   1.000
_cell.length_c   1.000
_cell.angle_alpha   90.00
_cell.angle_beta   90.00
_cell.angle_gamma   90.00
#
_symmetry.space_group_name_H-M   'P 1'
#
loop_
_entity.id
_entity.type
_entity.pdbx_description
1 polymer ?
#
loop_
_entity_poly.entity_id
_entity_poly.type
_entity_poly.pdbx_seq_one_letter_code
_entity_poly.pdbx_strand_id
1 'polypeptide(L)'
;SEYLNLMATIELLNQFVSPHHEDYYKVVDFIEILGIDSDVYLTSNGQICNSTQLSDQNAVVHVNFRLRGGKGGFGSMLRSMGSRMGRSSNHESCRNLEGRRLRDVHNEQKIADWLASHPEKDKPEPKEDIKYKRLKKIVKKGDSKNSEADQIVTEAYFKKIEAANDNITDAVSAGLKLKHSSSFSGKNVHKA
;
A
#
# COMPACT_ATOMS: atom_id res chain seq x y z
N SER A 1 -11.99 -37.10 32.54
CA SER A 1 -11.54 -38.49 32.34
C SER A 1 -10.24 -38.58 31.55
N GLU A 2 -10.03 -37.80 30.48
CA GLU A 2 -8.82 -37.91 29.62
C GLU A 2 -7.53 -37.28 30.18
N TYR A 3 -7.62 -36.27 31.06
CA TYR A 3 -6.45 -35.59 31.63
C TYR A 3 -5.62 -36.45 32.61
N LEU A 4 -6.21 -37.50 33.19
CA LEU A 4 -5.48 -38.43 34.06
C LEU A 4 -4.44 -39.26 33.27
N ASN A 5 -4.62 -39.41 31.96
CA ASN A 5 -3.78 -40.29 31.15
C ASN A 5 -2.47 -39.61 30.71
N LEU A 6 -2.51 -38.32 30.36
CA LEU A 6 -1.34 -37.57 29.89
C LEU A 6 -0.28 -37.39 31.00
N MET A 7 -0.71 -37.01 32.20
CA MET A 7 0.23 -36.82 33.32
C MET A 7 0.84 -38.15 33.76
N ALA A 8 0.05 -39.23 33.78
CA ALA A 8 0.56 -40.57 34.07
C ALA A 8 1.54 -41.07 32.99
N THR A 9 1.30 -40.78 31.71
CA THR A 9 2.25 -41.12 30.63
C THR A 9 3.53 -40.29 30.71
N ILE A 10 3.45 -39.00 31.06
CA ILE A 10 4.62 -38.14 31.26
C ILE A 10 5.44 -38.62 32.48
N GLU A 11 4.79 -38.98 33.58
CA GLU A 11 5.47 -39.54 34.76
C GLU A 11 6.14 -40.89 34.47
N LEU A 12 5.47 -41.78 33.71
CA LEU A 12 6.07 -43.03 33.24
C LEU A 12 7.28 -42.77 32.34
N LEU A 13 7.16 -41.88 31.34
CA LEU A 13 8.27 -41.48 30.48
C LEU A 13 9.48 -40.98 31.29
N ASN A 14 9.23 -40.15 32.31
CA ASN A 14 10.29 -39.60 33.15
C ASN A 14 10.93 -40.63 34.09
N GLN A 15 10.21 -41.67 34.51
CA GLN A 15 10.77 -42.76 35.33
C GLN A 15 11.72 -43.68 34.53
N PHE A 16 11.50 -43.81 33.21
CA PHE A 16 12.32 -44.67 32.34
C PHE A 16 13.49 -43.94 31.66
N VAL A 17 13.53 -42.60 31.70
CA VAL A 17 14.73 -41.81 31.36
C VAL A 17 15.65 -41.79 32.59
N SER A 18 16.17 -42.96 32.96
CA SER A 18 17.21 -43.07 33.99
C SER A 18 18.54 -42.54 33.41
N PRO A 19 19.31 -41.73 34.14
CA PRO A 19 20.60 -41.18 33.68
C PRO A 19 21.72 -42.23 33.57
N HIS A 20 21.42 -43.52 33.76
CA HIS A 20 22.37 -44.60 33.66
C HIS A 20 22.49 -45.12 32.22
N HIS A 21 23.72 -45.09 31.72
CA HIS A 21 24.18 -45.24 30.34
C HIS A 21 23.82 -46.58 29.64
N GLU A 22 23.22 -47.55 30.33
CA GLU A 22 23.02 -48.91 29.78
C GLU A 22 21.56 -49.29 29.46
N ASP A 23 20.57 -48.54 29.95
CA ASP A 23 19.15 -48.85 29.73
C ASP A 23 18.49 -47.86 28.74
N TYR A 24 19.19 -47.48 27.68
CA TYR A 24 18.59 -46.76 26.55
C TYR A 24 17.68 -47.72 25.76
N TYR A 25 16.53 -48.06 26.34
CA TYR A 25 15.39 -48.50 25.54
C TYR A 25 15.15 -47.40 24.52
N LYS A 26 15.22 -47.74 23.22
CA LYS A 26 15.05 -46.75 22.17
C LYS A 26 13.69 -46.12 22.42
N VAL A 27 13.65 -44.81 22.59
CA VAL A 27 12.42 -44.03 22.79
C VAL A 27 11.34 -44.42 21.76
N VAL A 28 11.78 -44.88 20.58
CA VAL A 28 10.92 -45.42 19.53
C VAL A 28 10.23 -46.74 19.90
N ASP A 29 10.95 -47.69 20.48
CA ASP A 29 10.39 -48.97 20.94
C ASP A 29 9.34 -48.72 22.02
N PHE A 30 9.54 -47.70 22.86
CA PHE A 30 8.57 -47.31 23.90
C PHE A 30 7.30 -46.66 23.33
N ILE A 31 7.43 -45.82 22.29
CA ILE A 31 6.29 -45.23 21.59
C ILE A 31 5.43 -46.34 20.96
N GLU A 32 6.07 -47.32 20.32
CA GLU A 32 5.40 -48.50 19.74
C GLU A 32 4.72 -49.36 20.82
N ILE A 33 5.37 -49.61 21.96
CA ILE A 33 4.78 -50.38 23.07
C ILE A 33 3.54 -49.70 23.66
N LEU A 34 3.56 -48.37 23.77
CA LEU A 34 2.40 -47.60 24.26
C LEU A 34 1.30 -47.41 23.22
N GLY A 35 1.55 -47.76 21.94
CA GLY A 35 0.59 -47.62 20.85
C GLY A 35 0.18 -46.17 20.57
N ILE A 36 1.07 -45.21 20.84
CA ILE A 36 0.82 -43.76 20.66
C ILE A 36 1.44 -43.22 19.36
N ASP A 37 1.88 -44.09 18.46
CA ASP A 37 2.58 -43.78 17.20
C ASP A 37 1.79 -42.82 16.31
N SER A 38 0.46 -42.92 16.33
CA SER A 38 -0.42 -42.04 15.56
C SER A 38 -0.58 -40.65 16.16
N ASP A 39 -0.29 -40.50 17.46
CA ASP A 39 -0.50 -39.28 18.23
C ASP A 39 0.81 -38.53 18.54
N VAL A 40 1.96 -39.05 18.09
CA VAL A 40 3.28 -38.48 18.33
C VAL A 40 4.12 -38.48 17.04
N TYR A 41 5.09 -37.58 16.92
CA TYR A 41 6.16 -37.67 15.92
C TYR A 41 7.49 -37.20 16.51
N LEU A 42 8.59 -37.71 15.96
CA LEU A 42 9.93 -37.41 16.42
C LEU A 42 10.62 -36.41 15.49
N THR A 43 11.37 -35.49 16.07
CA THR A 43 12.24 -34.58 15.31
C THR A 43 13.65 -34.52 15.88
N SER A 44 14.66 -34.54 15.03
CA SER A 44 16.05 -34.27 15.38
C SER A 44 16.62 -33.23 14.41
N ASN A 45 17.36 -32.26 14.91
CA ASN A 45 17.92 -31.15 14.11
C ASN A 45 16.87 -30.44 13.21
N GLY A 46 15.62 -30.34 13.67
CA GLY A 46 14.52 -29.71 12.93
C GLY A 46 13.91 -30.54 11.80
N GLN A 47 14.33 -31.78 11.61
CA GLN A 47 13.75 -32.70 10.63
C GLN A 47 12.97 -33.82 11.30
N ILE A 48 11.90 -34.30 10.65
CA ILE A 48 11.15 -35.47 11.10
C ILE A 48 12.02 -36.71 10.90
N CYS A 49 12.13 -37.55 11.94
CA CYS A 49 13.01 -38.71 11.94
C CYS A 49 12.29 -39.96 12.46
N ASN A 50 12.72 -41.13 12.01
CA ASN A 50 12.26 -42.44 12.48
C ASN A 50 13.39 -43.17 13.24
N SER A 51 13.07 -44.29 13.92
CA SER A 51 14.07 -45.12 14.66
C SER A 51 15.30 -45.47 13.86
N THR A 52 15.14 -45.72 12.58
CA THR A 52 16.23 -46.16 11.69
C THR A 52 17.18 -45.03 11.26
N GLN A 53 16.82 -43.76 11.52
CA GLN A 53 17.59 -42.58 11.09
C GLN A 53 18.42 -41.97 12.23
N LEU A 54 18.30 -42.50 13.44
CA LEU A 54 19.04 -42.07 14.62
C LEU A 54 20.32 -42.91 14.72
N SER A 55 21.36 -42.50 14.01
CA SER A 55 22.66 -43.18 14.00
C SER A 55 23.56 -42.81 15.19
N ASP A 56 23.38 -41.61 15.73
CA ASP A 56 24.28 -41.07 16.75
C ASP A 56 23.72 -41.32 18.15
N GLN A 57 24.50 -42.00 18.98
CA GLN A 57 24.12 -42.34 20.37
C GLN A 57 23.87 -41.10 21.25
N ASN A 58 24.36 -39.93 20.83
CA ASN A 58 24.17 -38.64 21.53
C ASN A 58 23.20 -37.70 20.79
N ALA A 59 22.41 -38.18 19.83
CA ALA A 59 21.46 -37.33 19.13
C ALA A 59 20.34 -36.86 20.07
N VAL A 60 20.11 -35.55 20.13
CA VAL A 60 18.94 -35.01 20.82
C VAL A 60 17.71 -35.24 19.93
N VAL A 61 16.71 -35.90 20.50
CA VAL A 61 15.43 -36.20 19.83
C VAL A 61 14.32 -35.52 20.61
N HIS A 62 13.48 -34.77 19.90
CA HIS A 62 12.28 -34.15 20.46
C HIS A 62 11.05 -34.99 20.12
N VAL A 63 10.28 -35.31 21.15
CA VAL A 63 9.00 -36.01 21.05
C VAL A 63 7.88 -34.97 20.99
N ASN A 64 7.14 -34.93 19.89
CA ASN A 64 6.09 -33.92 19.67
C ASN A 64 4.71 -34.58 19.57
N PHE A 65 3.76 -34.15 20.40
CA PHE A 65 2.38 -34.60 20.30
C PHE A 65 1.68 -34.00 19.07
N ARG A 66 1.04 -34.88 18.31
CA ARG A 66 0.08 -34.54 17.26
C ARG A 66 -1.22 -34.16 17.94
N LEU A 67 -1.68 -32.94 17.72
CA LEU A 67 -3.03 -32.57 18.12
C LEU A 67 -4.02 -33.08 17.07
N ARG A 68 -5.22 -33.50 17.50
CA ARG A 68 -6.32 -34.00 16.63
C ARG A 68 -6.96 -32.91 15.75
N GLY A 69 -6.19 -31.92 15.32
CA GLY A 69 -6.65 -30.80 14.53
C GLY A 69 -5.62 -30.35 13.49
N GLY A 70 -6.11 -29.97 12.31
CA GLY A 70 -5.29 -29.44 11.22
C GLY A 70 -4.79 -28.03 11.51
N LYS A 71 -3.65 -27.90 12.21
CA LYS A 71 -2.92 -26.62 12.39
C LYS A 71 -2.43 -26.00 11.06
N GLY A 72 -2.71 -26.64 9.93
CA GLY A 72 -2.41 -26.16 8.60
C GLY A 72 -3.35 -25.07 8.07
N GLY A 73 -4.44 -24.73 8.78
CA GLY A 73 -5.39 -23.71 8.33
C GLY A 73 -4.74 -22.34 8.11
N PHE A 74 -3.94 -21.86 9.07
CA PHE A 74 -3.27 -20.56 8.94
C PHE A 74 -2.18 -20.56 7.86
N GLY A 75 -1.32 -21.58 7.81
CA GLY A 75 -0.27 -21.68 6.78
C GLY A 75 -0.83 -21.92 5.37
N SER A 76 -1.92 -22.66 5.23
CA SER A 76 -2.66 -22.85 3.98
C SER A 76 -3.35 -21.55 3.55
N MET A 77 -3.94 -20.83 4.50
CA MET A 77 -4.50 -19.50 4.27
C MET A 77 -3.42 -18.52 3.81
N LEU A 78 -2.23 -18.52 4.44
CA LEU A 78 -1.12 -17.67 4.00
C LEU A 78 -0.60 -18.05 2.61
N ARG A 79 -0.54 -19.34 2.26
CA ARG A 79 -0.18 -19.76 0.89
C ARG A 79 -1.24 -19.36 -0.14
N SER A 80 -2.52 -19.49 0.19
CA SER A 80 -3.62 -19.10 -0.71
C SER A 80 -3.68 -17.59 -0.90
N MET A 81 -3.49 -16.80 0.18
CA MET A 81 -3.45 -15.34 0.14
C MET A 81 -2.16 -14.80 -0.47
N GLY A 82 -1.02 -15.43 -0.20
CA GLY A 82 0.28 -15.03 -0.74
C GLY A 82 0.35 -15.07 -2.26
N SER A 83 -0.36 -16.01 -2.90
CA SER A 83 -0.50 -16.05 -4.36
C SER A 83 -1.29 -14.86 -4.94
N ARG A 84 -2.18 -14.27 -4.14
CA ARG A 84 -3.05 -13.14 -4.52
C ARG A 84 -2.44 -11.78 -4.18
N MET A 85 -1.46 -11.74 -3.29
CA MET A 85 -0.64 -10.55 -3.02
C MET A 85 0.37 -10.35 -4.17
N GLY A 86 -0.14 -9.95 -5.33
CA GLY A 86 0.68 -9.41 -6.41
C GLY A 86 1.32 -8.07 -6.02
N ARG A 87 2.39 -7.70 -6.74
CA ARG A 87 3.02 -6.37 -6.64
C ARG A 87 1.94 -5.29 -6.67
N SER A 88 1.92 -4.43 -5.66
CA SER A 88 1.02 -3.27 -5.64
C SER A 88 1.30 -2.40 -6.87
N SER A 89 0.26 -2.07 -7.64
CA SER A 89 0.39 -1.16 -8.79
C SER A 89 0.55 0.30 -8.38
N ASN A 90 0.42 0.61 -7.07
CA ASN A 90 0.55 1.95 -6.49
C ASN A 90 2.02 2.40 -6.39
N HIS A 91 2.70 2.46 -7.53
CA HIS A 91 4.06 2.97 -7.65
C HIS A 91 4.13 4.49 -7.45
N GLU A 92 3.01 5.20 -7.58
CA GLU A 92 2.95 6.66 -7.38
C GLU A 92 3.31 7.10 -5.95
N SER A 93 3.19 6.19 -4.98
CA SER A 93 3.56 6.45 -3.58
C SER A 93 5.07 6.40 -3.33
N CYS A 94 5.84 5.83 -4.26
CA CYS A 94 7.29 5.75 -4.17
C CYS A 94 7.95 7.11 -4.44
N ARG A 95 9.21 7.23 -4.01
CA ARG A 95 10.06 8.40 -4.23
C ARG A 95 11.08 8.11 -5.34
N ASN A 96 11.50 9.13 -6.08
CA ASN A 96 12.66 9.05 -6.97
C ASN A 96 13.99 9.24 -6.18
N LEU A 97 15.14 9.12 -6.84
CA LEU A 97 16.47 9.29 -6.23
C LEU A 97 16.72 10.71 -5.68
N GLU A 98 15.94 11.68 -6.14
CA GLU A 98 15.98 13.07 -5.69
C GLU A 98 15.02 13.33 -4.51
N GLY A 99 14.30 12.31 -4.05
CA GLY A 99 13.35 12.39 -2.92
C GLY A 99 11.98 12.97 -3.27
N ARG A 100 11.66 13.22 -4.55
CA ARG A 100 10.33 13.66 -5.02
C ARG A 100 9.38 12.46 -5.15
N ARG A 101 8.07 12.64 -4.90
CA ARG A 101 7.09 11.55 -5.12
C ARG A 101 6.87 11.33 -6.62
N LEU A 102 6.77 10.07 -7.04
CA LEU A 102 6.49 9.74 -8.44
C LEU A 102 5.15 10.31 -8.93
N ARG A 103 4.16 10.45 -8.03
CA ARG A 103 2.91 11.16 -8.33
C ARG A 103 3.14 12.58 -8.86
N ASP A 104 3.98 13.36 -8.18
CA ASP A 104 4.18 14.77 -8.50
C ASP A 104 4.93 14.89 -9.84
N VAL A 105 5.93 14.03 -10.04
CA VAL A 105 6.70 13.95 -11.30
C VAL A 105 5.82 13.59 -12.49
N HIS A 106 4.97 12.56 -12.35
CA HIS A 106 4.04 12.18 -13.42
C HIS A 106 3.00 13.27 -13.70
N ASN A 107 2.54 13.99 -12.68
CA ASN A 107 1.60 15.09 -12.87
C ASN A 107 2.25 16.27 -13.62
N GLU A 108 3.49 16.62 -13.29
CA GLU A 108 4.25 17.64 -14.03
C GLU A 108 4.45 17.23 -15.50
N GLN A 109 4.79 15.97 -15.76
CA GLN A 109 4.90 15.43 -17.13
C GLN A 109 3.57 15.51 -17.87
N LYS A 110 2.46 15.07 -17.26
CA LYS A 110 1.12 15.18 -17.85
C LYS A 110 0.75 16.62 -18.20
N ILE A 111 1.10 17.58 -17.34
CA ILE A 111 0.86 19.01 -17.60
C ILE A 111 1.72 19.49 -18.77
N ALA A 112 3.00 19.11 -18.81
CA ALA A 112 3.92 19.47 -19.90
C ALA A 112 3.45 18.90 -21.26
N ASP A 113 3.05 17.63 -21.29
CA ASP A 113 2.52 16.96 -22.48
C ASP A 113 1.19 17.59 -22.94
N TRP A 114 0.34 17.99 -21.99
CA TRP A 114 -0.90 18.68 -22.30
C TRP A 114 -0.66 20.07 -22.91
N LEU A 115 0.32 20.81 -22.41
CA LEU A 115 0.73 22.10 -22.98
C LEU A 115 1.33 21.91 -24.39
N ALA A 116 2.22 20.94 -24.56
CA ALA A 116 2.87 20.64 -25.83
C ALA A 116 1.87 20.21 -26.92
N SER A 117 0.82 19.48 -26.54
CA SER A 117 -0.26 19.05 -27.46
C SER A 117 -1.27 20.15 -27.81
N HIS A 118 -1.27 21.29 -27.12
CA HIS A 118 -2.21 22.40 -27.35
C HIS A 118 -1.53 23.74 -27.66
N PRO A 119 -0.64 23.82 -28.68
CA PRO A 119 0.09 25.04 -29.01
C PRO A 119 -0.81 26.18 -29.54
N GLU A 120 -2.05 25.89 -29.94
CA GLU A 120 -2.98 26.91 -30.43
C GLU A 120 -3.63 27.77 -29.33
N LYS A 121 -3.50 27.39 -28.05
CA LYS A 121 -4.07 28.19 -26.94
C LYS A 121 -3.30 29.46 -26.62
N ASP A 122 -2.05 29.55 -27.10
CA ASP A 122 -1.18 30.72 -26.92
C ASP A 122 -1.17 31.65 -28.12
N LYS A 123 -1.91 31.34 -29.20
CA LYS A 123 -2.15 32.34 -30.24
C LYS A 123 -3.04 33.43 -29.63
N PRO A 124 -2.59 34.70 -29.56
CA PRO A 124 -3.46 35.80 -29.23
C PRO A 124 -4.38 36.02 -30.43
N GLU A 125 -5.35 35.14 -30.65
CA GLU A 125 -6.55 35.62 -31.31
C GLU A 125 -7.05 36.77 -30.44
N PRO A 126 -7.36 37.95 -31.03
CA PRO A 126 -7.83 39.10 -30.26
C PRO A 126 -9.01 38.62 -29.41
N LYS A 127 -8.74 38.46 -28.10
CA LYS A 127 -9.70 37.85 -27.16
C LYS A 127 -11.01 38.63 -27.18
N GLU A 128 -10.92 39.91 -27.51
CA GLU A 128 -12.03 40.82 -27.78
C GLU A 128 -12.91 40.33 -28.93
N ASP A 129 -12.38 39.95 -30.10
CA ASP A 129 -13.19 39.57 -31.26
C ASP A 129 -13.95 38.25 -31.07
N ILE A 130 -13.31 37.25 -30.44
CA ILE A 130 -13.99 35.98 -30.11
C ILE A 130 -15.05 36.22 -29.02
N LYS A 131 -14.75 37.05 -28.01
CA LYS A 131 -15.70 37.45 -26.96
C LYS A 131 -16.90 38.18 -27.56
N TYR A 132 -16.67 39.23 -28.35
CA TYR A 132 -17.73 39.98 -29.04
C TYR A 132 -18.60 39.07 -29.91
N LYS A 133 -18.01 38.09 -30.61
CA LYS A 133 -18.75 37.10 -31.41
C LYS A 133 -19.57 36.14 -30.53
N ARG A 134 -19.08 35.70 -29.37
CA ARG A 134 -19.84 34.87 -28.43
C ARG A 134 -20.98 35.64 -27.75
N LEU A 135 -20.74 36.87 -27.30
CA LEU A 135 -21.77 37.74 -26.72
C LEU A 135 -22.89 38.02 -27.72
N LYS A 136 -22.57 38.39 -28.97
CA LYS A 136 -23.57 38.60 -30.03
C LYS A 136 -24.41 37.34 -30.33
N LYS A 137 -23.85 36.14 -30.19
CA LYS A 137 -24.59 34.87 -30.38
C LYS A 137 -25.53 34.57 -29.22
N ILE A 138 -25.14 34.84 -27.98
CA ILE A 138 -25.98 34.62 -26.80
C ILE A 138 -27.16 35.59 -26.80
N VAL A 139 -26.92 36.87 -27.08
CA VAL A 139 -27.96 37.91 -27.19
C VAL A 139 -28.97 37.59 -28.31
N LYS A 140 -28.50 37.07 -29.45
CA LYS A 140 -29.39 36.65 -30.56
C LYS A 140 -30.22 35.40 -30.27
N LYS A 141 -29.83 34.58 -29.30
CA LYS A 141 -30.48 33.29 -28.99
C LYS A 141 -31.47 33.39 -27.82
N GLY A 142 -31.47 34.49 -27.08
CA GLY A 142 -32.47 34.80 -26.06
C GLY A 142 -33.76 35.33 -26.69
N ASP A 143 -34.90 34.79 -26.27
CA ASP A 143 -36.21 35.11 -26.82
C ASP A 143 -36.50 36.62 -26.77
N SER A 144 -36.97 37.15 -27.90
CA SER A 144 -37.26 38.56 -28.15
C SER A 144 -38.46 39.06 -27.35
N LYS A 145 -38.33 39.19 -26.03
CA LYS A 145 -39.28 39.89 -25.16
C LYS A 145 -38.55 40.47 -23.94
N ASN A 146 -37.76 41.53 -24.13
CA ASN A 146 -37.79 42.72 -23.27
C ASN A 146 -36.79 43.79 -23.69
N SER A 147 -37.27 45.01 -23.47
CA SER A 147 -36.72 46.34 -23.71
C SER A 147 -35.24 46.54 -23.41
N GLU A 148 -34.63 47.49 -24.12
CA GLU A 148 -33.31 48.13 -24.01
C GLU A 148 -32.69 48.22 -22.58
N ALA A 149 -33.53 48.24 -21.53
CA ALA A 149 -33.12 48.15 -20.13
C ALA A 149 -32.44 46.81 -19.76
N ASP A 150 -32.87 45.67 -20.32
CA ASP A 150 -32.23 44.37 -20.07
C ASP A 150 -30.86 44.26 -20.75
N GLN A 151 -30.63 45.00 -21.85
CA GLN A 151 -29.33 45.07 -22.53
C GLN A 151 -28.30 45.89 -21.74
N ILE A 152 -28.72 46.99 -21.09
CA ILE A 152 -27.85 47.81 -20.24
C ILE A 152 -27.53 47.08 -18.93
N VAL A 153 -28.51 46.39 -18.34
CA VAL A 153 -28.31 45.57 -17.13
C VAL A 153 -27.39 44.39 -17.44
N THR A 154 -27.52 43.76 -18.60
CA THR A 154 -26.61 42.67 -19.01
C THR A 154 -25.20 43.18 -19.31
N GLU A 155 -25.01 44.27 -20.06
CA GLU A 155 -23.68 44.83 -20.36
C GLU A 155 -22.94 45.28 -19.08
N ALA A 156 -23.63 46.00 -18.19
CA ALA A 156 -23.03 46.43 -16.92
C ALA A 156 -22.71 45.24 -15.99
N TYR A 157 -23.57 44.21 -15.99
CA TYR A 157 -23.33 42.97 -15.23
C TYR A 157 -22.14 42.17 -15.79
N PHE A 158 -22.04 42.04 -17.12
CA PHE A 158 -20.90 41.39 -17.76
C PHE A 158 -19.60 42.13 -17.52
N LYS A 159 -19.59 43.47 -17.61
CA LYS A 159 -18.42 44.29 -17.24
C LYS A 159 -18.00 44.09 -15.79
N LYS A 160 -18.95 43.95 -14.87
CA LYS A 160 -18.64 43.65 -13.45
C LYS A 160 -18.02 42.27 -13.28
N ILE A 161 -18.55 41.25 -13.96
CA ILE A 161 -17.97 39.89 -13.94
C ILE A 161 -16.56 39.92 -14.54
N GLU A 162 -16.37 40.64 -15.64
CA GLU A 162 -15.07 40.77 -16.30
C GLU A 162 -14.05 41.46 -15.40
N ALA A 163 -14.40 42.63 -14.84
CA ALA A 163 -13.55 43.31 -13.87
C ALA A 163 -13.24 42.43 -12.65
N ALA A 164 -14.20 41.65 -12.16
CA ALA A 164 -13.95 40.70 -11.07
C ALA A 164 -12.96 39.60 -11.47
N ASN A 165 -13.09 39.05 -12.68
CA ASN A 165 -12.16 38.03 -13.19
C ASN A 165 -10.76 38.60 -13.40
N ASP A 166 -10.63 39.81 -13.94
CA ASP A 166 -9.34 40.47 -14.14
C ASP A 166 -8.67 40.80 -12.80
N ASN A 167 -9.44 41.26 -11.81
CA ASN A 167 -8.93 41.45 -10.46
C ASN A 167 -8.44 40.13 -9.83
N ILE A 168 -9.15 39.01 -10.07
CA ILE A 168 -8.75 37.69 -9.59
C ILE A 168 -7.46 37.24 -10.28
N THR A 169 -7.35 37.39 -11.60
CA THR A 169 -6.14 36.99 -12.34
C THR A 169 -4.94 37.83 -11.93
N ASP A 170 -5.12 39.15 -11.76
CA ASP A 170 -4.09 40.05 -11.28
C ASP A 170 -3.63 39.69 -9.87
N ALA A 171 -4.55 39.46 -8.94
CA ALA A 171 -4.24 39.06 -7.57
C ALA A 171 -3.49 37.72 -7.52
N VAL A 172 -3.92 36.72 -8.29
CA VAL A 172 -3.25 35.41 -8.38
C VAL A 172 -1.85 35.57 -8.98
N SER A 173 -1.70 36.38 -10.03
CA SER A 173 -0.39 36.62 -10.68
C SER A 173 0.59 37.32 -9.73
N ALA A 174 0.12 38.31 -8.97
CA ALA A 174 0.90 39.00 -7.96
C ALA A 174 1.33 38.04 -6.83
N GLY A 175 0.41 37.21 -6.35
CA GLY A 175 0.71 36.19 -5.33
C GLY A 175 1.73 35.15 -5.80
N LEU A 176 1.63 34.68 -7.05
CA LEU A 176 2.58 33.75 -7.64
C LEU A 176 3.99 34.36 -7.75
N LYS A 177 4.11 35.63 -8.17
CA LYS A 177 5.40 36.35 -8.24
C LYS A 177 6.06 36.45 -6.86
N LEU A 178 5.30 36.80 -5.83
CA LEU A 178 5.80 36.91 -4.46
C LEU A 178 6.27 35.54 -3.92
N LYS A 179 5.49 34.47 -4.13
CA LYS A 179 5.88 33.11 -3.71
C LYS A 179 7.15 32.62 -4.41
N HIS A 180 7.33 32.96 -5.69
CA HIS A 180 8.53 32.57 -6.42
C HIS A 180 9.78 33.28 -5.86
N SER A 181 9.66 34.55 -5.47
CA SER A 181 10.75 35.32 -4.87
C SER A 181 11.17 34.81 -3.46
N SER A 182 10.21 34.36 -2.64
CA SER A 182 10.51 33.88 -1.29
C SER A 182 11.20 32.51 -1.26
N SER A 183 10.92 31.64 -2.24
CA SER A 183 11.56 30.33 -2.36
C SER A 183 13.05 30.36 -2.71
N PHE A 184 13.54 31.46 -3.30
CA PHE A 184 14.95 31.65 -3.68
C PHE A 184 15.83 32.19 -2.53
N SER A 185 15.23 32.85 -1.54
CA SER A 185 15.94 33.47 -0.41
C SER A 185 16.31 32.47 0.71
N GLY A 186 15.64 31.31 0.79
CA GLY A 186 15.77 30.36 1.90
C GLY A 186 16.92 29.33 1.84
N LYS A 187 17.87 29.45 0.89
CA LYS A 187 19.03 28.53 0.78
C LYS A 187 20.34 29.24 1.08
N ASN A 188 20.51 29.72 2.30
CA ASN A 188 21.82 29.92 2.92
C ASN A 188 21.64 29.76 4.43
N VAL A 189 22.73 29.43 5.13
CA VAL A 189 22.82 29.08 6.56
C VAL A 189 22.36 27.62 6.86
N HIS A 190 23.19 26.65 7.27
CA HIS A 190 24.43 26.63 8.04
C HIS A 190 25.42 25.56 7.52
N LYS A 191 26.71 25.90 7.42
CA LYS A 191 27.84 24.97 7.55
C LYS A 191 28.72 25.52 8.67
N ALA A 192 28.69 24.85 9.81
CA ALA A 192 29.64 24.98 10.92
C ALA A 192 29.83 23.58 11.48
#